data_AF-A0A920NXM1-F1
#
_entry.id   AF-A0A920NXM1-F1
#
_cell.length_a   1.000
_cell.length_b   1.000
_cell.length_c   1.000
_cell.angle_alpha   90.00
_cell.angle_beta   90.00
_cell.angle_gamma   90.00
#
_symmetry.space_group_name_H-M   'P 1'
#
loop_
_entity.id
_entity.type
_entity.pdbx_description
1 polymer ?
#
loop_
_entity_poly.entity_id
_entity_poly.type
_entity_poly.pdbx_seq_one_letter_code
_entity_poly.pdbx_strand_id
1 'polypeptide(L)'
;MAIFSFIIGIIYEEFILSNILMEIYSILYAGILSGGFAFVLQIYAQRNITPAPAAIIFSLEGVFATIAAWFILNQILDVNNLLGCFFILCGVLLSQLLL
;
A
#
# COMPACT_ATOMS: atom_id res chain seq x y z
N MET A 1 -15.46 -0.31 -6.94
CA MET A 1 -14.81 -0.68 -5.66
C MET A 1 -15.38 0.08 -4.47
N ALA A 2 -15.51 1.42 -4.51
CA ALA A 2 -15.96 2.22 -3.35
C ALA A 2 -17.40 1.91 -2.85
N ILE A 3 -18.37 1.72 -3.76
CA ILE A 3 -19.78 1.45 -3.39
C ILE A 3 -19.95 0.11 -2.65
N PHE A 4 -19.16 -0.89 -3.03
CA PHE A 4 -19.20 -2.22 -2.40
C PHE A 4 -18.59 -2.17 -0.99
N SER A 5 -17.46 -1.49 -0.81
CA SER A 5 -16.87 -1.26 0.52
C SER A 5 -17.79 -0.47 1.45
N PHE A 6 -18.56 0.48 0.93
CA PHE A 6 -19.49 1.28 1.73
C PHE A 6 -20.66 0.44 2.28
N ILE A 7 -21.16 -0.50 1.47
CA ILE A 7 -22.24 -1.43 1.86
C ILE A 7 -21.77 -2.43 2.92
N ILE A 8 -20.56 -2.99 2.78
CA ILE A 8 -19.99 -3.88 3.79
C ILE A 8 -19.71 -3.14 5.11
N GLY A 9 -19.23 -1.89 5.04
CA GLY A 9 -18.97 -1.07 6.23
C GLY A 9 -20.21 -0.78 7.06
N ILE A 10 -21.37 -0.55 6.42
CA ILE A 10 -22.64 -0.34 7.13
C ILE A 10 -23.15 -1.59 7.86
N ILE A 11 -22.78 -2.79 7.38
CA ILE A 11 -23.29 -4.07 7.93
C ILE A 11 -22.42 -4.57 9.09
N TYR A 12 -21.10 -4.32 9.08
CA TYR A 12 -20.15 -4.85 10.07
C TYR A 12 -19.64 -3.83 11.08
N GLU A 13 -19.76 -2.53 10.81
CA GLU A 13 -19.29 -1.48 11.71
C GLU A 13 -20.44 -1.04 12.63
N GLU A 14 -20.36 -1.34 13.93
CA GLU A 14 -21.13 -0.57 14.91
C GLU A 14 -20.58 0.87 14.85
N PHE A 15 -21.34 1.78 14.22
CA PHE A 15 -21.00 3.20 14.07
C PHE A 15 -21.04 3.92 15.44
N ILE A 16 -20.13 3.54 16.32
CA ILE A 16 -19.93 4.14 17.63
C ILE A 16 -19.10 5.41 17.39
N LEU A 17 -19.80 6.53 17.23
CA LEU A 17 -19.23 7.85 16.93
C LEU A 17 -18.13 8.28 17.93
N SER A 18 -18.16 7.73 19.16
CA SER A 18 -17.12 7.96 20.16
C SER A 18 -15.76 7.33 19.80
N ASN A 19 -15.72 6.17 19.14
CA ASN A 19 -14.46 5.55 18.70
C ASN A 19 -13.82 6.30 17.53
N ILE A 20 -14.64 6.84 16.62
CA ILE A 20 -14.15 7.65 15.49
C ILE A 20 -13.52 8.96 16.00
N LEU A 21 -14.12 9.58 17.01
CA LEU A 21 -13.56 10.76 17.67
C LEU A 21 -12.25 10.46 18.43
N MET A 22 -12.12 9.27 19.01
CA MET A 22 -10.92 8.83 19.72
C MET A 22 -9.76 8.55 18.73
N GLU A 23 -10.06 7.95 17.57
CA GLU A 23 -9.09 7.53 16.56
C GLU A 23 -8.89 8.57 15.43
N ILE A 24 -9.50 9.76 15.55
CA ILE A 24 -9.46 10.81 14.51
C ILE A 24 -8.03 11.21 14.14
N TYR A 25 -7.12 11.16 15.12
CA TYR A 25 -5.71 11.49 14.92
C TYR A 25 -5.01 10.48 14.01
N SER A 26 -5.30 9.19 14.20
CA SER A 26 -4.75 8.10 13.37
C SER A 26 -5.27 8.18 11.93
N ILE A 27 -6.56 8.47 11.75
CA ILE A 27 -7.19 8.63 10.44
C ILE A 27 -6.62 9.85 9.70
N LEU A 28 -6.50 10.99 10.39
CA LEU A 28 -5.94 12.21 9.82
C LEU A 28 -4.47 12.02 9.46
N TYR A 29 -3.71 11.33 10.32
CA TYR A 29 -2.30 11.00 10.06
C TYR A 29 -2.16 10.08 8.84
N ALA A 30 -2.94 9.01 8.75
CA ALA A 30 -2.92 8.11 7.59
C ALA A 30 -3.31 8.85 6.30
N GLY A 31 -4.37 9.66 6.33
CA GLY A 31 -4.84 10.41 5.16
C GLY A 31 -3.84 11.46 4.68
N ILE A 32 -3.32 12.30 5.58
CA ILE A 32 -2.39 13.38 5.20
C ILE A 32 -1.02 12.83 4.85
N LEU A 33 -0.49 11.92 5.66
CA LEU A 33 0.89 11.47 5.55
C LEU A 33 1.05 10.39 4.47
N SER A 34 0.18 9.37 4.46
CA SER A 34 0.21 8.33 3.43
C SER A 34 -0.50 8.75 2.15
N GLY A 35 -1.67 9.41 2.24
CA GLY A 35 -2.47 9.78 1.07
C GLY A 35 -2.02 11.06 0.38
N GLY A 36 -1.63 12.07 1.15
CA GLY A 36 -1.20 13.36 0.61
C GLY A 36 0.30 13.40 0.34
N PHE A 37 1.09 13.35 1.41
CA PHE A 37 2.51 13.65 1.36
C PHE A 37 3.31 12.57 0.61
N ALA A 38 3.06 11.29 0.90
CA ALA A 38 3.77 10.20 0.25
C ALA A 38 3.53 10.18 -1.27
N PHE A 39 2.27 10.33 -1.73
CA PHE A 39 1.95 10.37 -3.16
C PHE A 39 2.57 11.56 -3.88
N VAL A 40 2.60 12.75 -3.26
CA VAL A 40 3.28 13.92 -3.86
C VAL A 40 4.78 13.66 -4.01
N LEU A 41 5.42 13.07 -2.99
CA LEU A 41 6.83 12.71 -3.05
C LEU A 41 7.09 11.63 -4.13
N GLN A 42 6.19 10.65 -4.24
CA GLN A 42 6.27 9.57 -5.21
C GLN A 42 6.20 10.10 -6.65
N ILE A 43 5.24 11.00 -6.92
CA ILE A 43 5.11 11.66 -8.23
C ILE A 43 6.34 12.52 -8.53
N TYR A 44 6.85 13.25 -7.54
CA TYR A 44 8.03 14.09 -7.70
C TYR A 44 9.29 13.27 -8.02
N ALA A 45 9.52 12.16 -7.30
CA ALA A 45 10.66 11.27 -7.51
C ALA A 45 10.63 10.61 -8.89
N GLN A 46 9.45 10.23 -9.38
CA GLN A 46 9.29 9.56 -10.67
C GLN A 46 9.29 10.52 -11.87
N ARG A 47 9.14 11.83 -11.66
CA ARG A 47 9.11 12.82 -12.75
C ARG A 47 10.43 12.94 -13.51
N ASN A 48 11.56 12.63 -12.86
CA ASN A 48 12.90 12.77 -13.43
C ASN A 48 13.49 11.43 -13.90
N ILE A 49 12.75 10.33 -13.81
CA ILE A 49 13.22 8.96 -14.09
C ILE A 49 12.55 8.44 -15.36
N THR A 50 13.29 7.69 -16.19
CA THR A 50 12.71 7.06 -17.39
C THR A 50 11.63 6.03 -17.00
N PRO A 51 10.61 5.79 -17.87
CA PRO A 51 9.45 4.97 -17.52
C PRO A 51 9.79 3.53 -17.11
N ALA A 52 10.90 2.97 -17.60
CA ALA A 52 11.35 1.62 -17.24
C ALA A 52 11.74 1.49 -15.75
N PRO A 53 12.70 2.28 -15.20
CA PRO A 53 13.01 2.26 -13.78
C PRO A 53 11.86 2.70 -12.86
N ALA A 54 10.98 3.60 -13.30
CA ALA A 54 9.82 4.02 -12.50
C ALA A 54 8.82 2.87 -12.26
N ALA A 55 8.58 2.02 -13.27
CA ALA A 55 7.68 0.86 -13.15
C ALA A 55 8.20 -0.18 -12.14
N ILE A 56 9.52 -0.40 -12.09
CA ILE A 56 10.15 -1.29 -11.11
C ILE A 56 9.92 -0.79 -9.69
N ILE A 57 10.15 0.51 -9.45
CA ILE A 57 9.96 1.10 -8.12
C ILE A 57 8.50 0.95 -7.66
N PHE A 58 7.53 1.18 -8.55
CA PHE A 58 6.11 0.99 -8.23
C PHE A 58 5.77 -0.48 -7.91
N SER A 59 6.31 -1.43 -8.66
CA SER A 59 6.07 -2.85 -8.40
C SER A 59 6.73 -3.34 -7.10
N LEU A 60 7.87 -2.75 -6.72
CA LEU A 60 8.58 -3.04 -5.48
C LEU A 60 7.92 -2.40 -4.25
N GLU A 61 7.13 -1.35 -4.42
CA GLU A 61 6.42 -0.67 -3.33
C GLU A 61 5.59 -1.67 -2.49
N GLY A 62 4.88 -2.60 -3.16
CA GLY A 62 4.11 -3.64 -2.49
C GLY A 62 4.98 -4.60 -1.67
N VAL A 63 6.15 -4.97 -2.17
CA VAL A 63 7.13 -5.81 -1.46
C VAL A 63 7.63 -5.12 -0.19
N PHE A 64 8.04 -3.85 -0.30
CA PHE A 64 8.46 -3.07 0.85
C PHE A 64 7.34 -2.85 1.86
N ALA A 65 6.11 -2.61 1.39
CA ALA A 65 4.94 -2.47 2.26
C ALA A 65 4.66 -3.76 3.05
N THR A 66 4.75 -4.94 2.42
CA THR A 66 4.60 -6.23 3.11
C THR A 66 5.70 -6.47 4.14
N ILE A 67 6.96 -6.15 3.81
CA ILE A 67 8.09 -6.28 4.74
C ILE A 67 7.95 -5.29 5.91
N ALA A 68 7.54 -4.05 5.65
CA ALA A 68 7.31 -3.06 6.69
C ALA A 68 6.13 -3.44 7.60
N ALA A 69 5.04 -3.98 7.04
CA ALA A 69 3.93 -4.51 7.81
C ALA A 69 4.35 -5.69 8.68
N TRP A 70 5.24 -6.57 8.19
CA TRP A 70 5.83 -7.62 9.02
C TRP A 70 6.56 -7.05 10.24
N PHE A 71 7.44 -6.08 9.98
CA PHE A 71 8.37 -5.58 10.98
C PHE A 71 7.69 -4.66 12.00
N ILE A 72 6.76 -3.81 11.55
CA ILE A 72 6.09 -2.79 12.37
C ILE A 72 4.81 -3.33 13.02
N LEU A 73 4.00 -4.10 12.29
CA LEU A 73 2.73 -4.64 12.79
C LEU A 73 2.86 -6.03 13.42
N ASN A 74 4.04 -6.66 13.35
CA ASN A 74 4.30 -8.03 13.81
C ASN A 74 3.29 -9.05 13.25
N GLN A 75 2.70 -8.75 12.07
CA GLN A 75 1.74 -9.62 11.40
C GLN A 75 2.47 -10.86 10.93
N ILE A 76 2.05 -12.06 11.36
CA ILE A 76 2.65 -13.33 10.93
C ILE A 76 2.59 -13.38 9.40
N LEU A 77 3.76 -13.32 8.76
CA LEU A 77 3.83 -13.51 7.33
C LEU A 77 3.60 -14.98 7.05
N ASP A 78 2.41 -15.28 6.56
CA ASP A 78 2.12 -16.56 5.96
C ASP A 78 3.00 -16.79 4.73
N VAL A 79 3.36 -18.04 4.46
CA VAL A 79 4.26 -18.44 3.36
C VAL A 79 3.77 -17.91 2.01
N ASN A 80 2.46 -17.70 1.89
CA ASN A 80 1.79 -17.10 0.73
C ASN A 80 2.21 -15.65 0.44
N ASN A 81 2.44 -14.80 1.47
CA ASN A 81 2.91 -13.43 1.26
C ASN A 81 4.35 -13.40 0.75
N LEU A 82 5.18 -14.33 1.22
CA LEU A 82 6.56 -14.48 0.75
C LEU A 82 6.61 -14.95 -0.70
N LEU A 83 5.75 -15.91 -1.07
CA LEU A 83 5.56 -16.35 -2.45
C LEU A 83 5.03 -15.23 -3.36
N GLY A 84 4.06 -14.44 -2.89
CA GLY A 84 3.53 -13.29 -3.62
C GLY A 84 4.61 -12.24 -3.92
N CYS A 85 5.42 -11.90 -2.91
CA CYS A 85 6.59 -11.04 -3.08
C CYS A 85 7.57 -11.56 -4.13
N PHE A 86 7.85 -12.88 -4.12
CA PHE A 86 8.75 -13.50 -5.08
C PHE A 86 8.19 -13.46 -6.51
N PHE A 87 6.88 -13.69 -6.68
CA PHE A 87 6.20 -13.59 -7.97
C PHE A 87 6.25 -12.16 -8.54
N ILE A 88 6.04 -11.14 -7.71
CA ILE A 88 6.13 -9.74 -8.14
C ILE A 88 7.56 -9.42 -8.61
N LEU A 89 8.57 -9.78 -7.82
CA LEU A 89 9.98 -9.59 -8.21
C LEU A 89 10.32 -10.29 -9.54
N CYS A 90 9.90 -11.55 -9.70
CA CYS A 90 10.11 -12.30 -10.94
C CYS A 90 9.40 -11.66 -12.14
N GLY A 91 8.15 -11.22 -11.98
CA GLY A 91 7.38 -10.59 -13.05
C GLY A 91 8.02 -9.28 -13.53
N VAL A 92 8.60 -8.52 -12.62
CA VAL A 92 9.25 -7.23 -12.92
C VAL A 92 10.57 -7.43 -13.65
N LEU A 93 11.38 -8.39 -13.21
CA LEU A 93 12.62 -8.77 -13.91
C LEU A 93 12.34 -9.25 -15.33
N LEU A 94 11.31 -10.10 -15.52
CA LEU A 94 10.86 -10.55 -16.84
C LEU A 94 10.37 -9.39 -17.71
N SER A 95 9.60 -8.47 -17.14
CA SER A 95 9.10 -7.29 -17.85
C SER A 95 10.22 -6.38 -18.32
N GLN A 96 11.32 -6.25 -17.56
CA GLN A 96 12.46 -5.44 -17.99
C GLN A 96 13.28 -6.11 -19.08
N LEU A 97 13.38 -7.43 -19.08
CA LEU A 97 14.17 -8.18 -20.05
C LEU A 97 13.43 -8.32 -21.39
N LEU A 98 12.10 -8.20 -21.37
CA LEU A 98 11.24 -8.23 -22.55
C LEU A 98 11.06 -6.84 -23.21
N LEU A 99 11.49 -5.77 -22.54
CA LEU A 99 11.40 -4.37 -22.98
C LEU A 99 12.75 -3.88 -23.53
#